data_AF-A0AAD9KXA9-F1
#
_entry.id   AF-A0AAD9KXA9-F1
#
_cell.length_a   1.000
_cell.length_b   1.000
_cell.length_c   1.000
_cell.angle_alpha   90.00
_cell.angle_beta   90.00
_cell.angle_gamma   90.00
#
_symmetry.space_group_name_H-M   'P 1'
#
loop_
_entity.id
_entity.type
_entity.pdbx_description
1 polymer ?
#
loop_
_entity_poly.entity_id
_entity_poly.type
_entity_poly.pdbx_seq_one_letter_code
_entity_poly.pdbx_strand_id
1 'polypeptide(L)'
;MTPIVNGCDVIRLAARHLLFSHVKSQPCVRETFFPGHVAVDAETKIDPNWFDFDTFACLVVCNTLCEAEDPFGISRTLRRGAIHNALEEIYASPQWRRMGFALYSILFQDLVKDEKTHIPFFRYMDNDRCHWAAALSAHVRSSKWLYSIIRPIIKGEYSDCDYRRDLNILFIKLHLLDPSVVMPTFEHLNKAFPDLHLELATTNYLGEPLSSTLLRPAVEAATNMATYPCQSPRFTLDTLDVFYGVGVLEFIYNHARRLELCTGSDVDNMRVSHFWDRCTLM
;
A
#
# COMPACT_ATOMS: atom_id res chain seq x y z
N MET A 1 -8.01 -18.94 16.58
CA MET A 1 -7.40 -18.55 15.30
C MET A 1 -6.47 -17.40 15.58
N THR A 2 -5.27 -17.39 15.04
CA THR A 2 -4.30 -16.33 15.33
C THR A 2 -3.89 -15.62 14.05
N PRO A 3 -4.63 -14.55 13.63
CA PRO A 3 -4.00 -13.53 12.80
C PRO A 3 -2.79 -12.93 13.51
N ILE A 4 -2.73 -13.05 14.85
CA ILE A 4 -1.64 -12.63 15.69
C ILE A 4 -0.66 -13.78 15.93
N VAL A 5 0.53 -13.71 15.35
CA VAL A 5 1.65 -14.60 15.68
C VAL A 5 2.69 -13.78 16.43
N ASN A 6 3.08 -14.21 17.63
CA ASN A 6 4.04 -13.52 18.50
C ASN A 6 3.69 -12.05 18.81
N GLY A 7 2.39 -11.73 18.93
CA GLY A 7 1.93 -10.35 19.18
C GLY A 7 1.81 -9.47 17.94
N CYS A 8 2.12 -9.99 16.75
CA CYS A 8 2.00 -9.25 15.49
C CYS A 8 0.85 -9.75 14.63
N ASP A 9 -0.03 -8.84 14.18
CA ASP A 9 -1.04 -9.12 13.16
C ASP A 9 -0.35 -9.38 11.81
N VAL A 10 -0.23 -10.66 11.46
CA VAL A 10 0.42 -11.17 10.25
C VAL A 10 -0.28 -10.66 8.99
N ILE A 11 -1.61 -10.48 9.04
CA ILE A 11 -2.41 -10.04 7.90
C ILE A 11 -2.15 -8.56 7.65
N ARG A 12 -2.10 -7.75 8.72
CA ARG A 12 -1.71 -6.34 8.62
C ARG A 12 -0.32 -6.18 8.00
N LEU A 13 0.65 -6.96 8.48
CA LEU A 13 2.01 -6.93 7.93
C LEU A 13 2.01 -7.32 6.45
N ALA A 14 1.34 -8.41 6.09
CA ALA A 14 1.21 -8.84 4.70
C ALA A 14 0.50 -7.79 3.82
N ALA A 15 -0.53 -7.10 4.33
CA ALA A 15 -1.22 -6.03 3.63
C ALA A 15 -0.31 -4.83 3.36
N ARG A 16 0.53 -4.46 4.32
CA ARG A 16 1.56 -3.42 4.13
C ARG A 16 2.58 -3.85 3.07
N HIS A 17 3.04 -5.11 3.10
CA HIS A 17 3.95 -5.64 2.08
C HIS A 17 3.31 -5.64 0.69
N LEU A 18 2.05 -6.06 0.58
CA LEU A 18 1.29 -6.02 -0.67
C LEU A 18 1.16 -4.59 -1.20
N LEU A 19 0.85 -3.62 -0.33
CA LEU A 19 0.81 -2.21 -0.70
C LEU A 19 2.16 -1.71 -1.22
N PHE A 20 3.25 -2.02 -0.53
CA PHE A 20 4.59 -1.64 -0.99
C PHE A 20 4.97 -2.29 -2.31
N SER A 21 4.61 -3.56 -2.51
CA SER A 21 4.79 -4.27 -3.77
C SER A 21 4.05 -3.53 -4.89
N HIS A 22 2.77 -3.21 -4.66
CA HIS A 22 1.97 -2.45 -5.61
C HIS A 22 2.52 -1.04 -5.89
N VAL A 23 3.04 -0.34 -4.88
CA VAL A 23 3.73 0.96 -5.03
C VAL A 23 4.96 0.83 -5.92
N LYS A 24 5.77 -0.22 -5.74
CA LYS A 24 6.95 -0.48 -6.59
C LYS A 24 6.57 -0.82 -8.03
N SER A 25 5.39 -1.39 -8.23
CA SER A 25 4.83 -1.72 -9.54
C SER A 25 4.28 -0.51 -10.30
N GLN A 26 4.07 0.65 -9.65
CA GLN A 26 3.47 1.82 -10.30
C GLN A 26 4.36 2.39 -11.40
N PRO A 27 3.82 2.70 -12.61
CA PRO A 27 4.61 3.16 -13.75
C PRO A 27 5.48 4.39 -13.45
N CYS A 28 4.98 5.32 -12.62
CA CYS A 28 5.65 6.57 -12.30
C CYS A 28 6.97 6.42 -11.52
N VAL A 29 7.19 5.28 -10.86
CA VAL A 29 8.39 5.02 -10.03
C VAL A 29 9.11 3.72 -10.37
N ARG A 30 8.41 2.77 -11.02
CA ARG A 30 8.93 1.42 -11.26
C ARG A 30 10.21 1.45 -12.06
N GLU A 31 10.22 2.12 -13.20
CA GLU A 31 11.38 2.09 -14.10
C GLU A 31 12.61 2.72 -13.46
N THR A 32 12.47 3.83 -12.73
CA THR A 32 13.58 4.55 -12.10
C THR A 32 14.11 3.88 -10.84
N PHE A 33 13.21 3.49 -9.93
CA PHE A 33 13.58 3.11 -8.57
C PHE A 33 13.49 1.61 -8.33
N PHE A 34 12.69 0.90 -9.13
CA PHE A 34 12.41 -0.53 -8.92
C PHE A 34 12.41 -1.35 -10.24
N PRO A 35 13.40 -1.19 -11.14
CA PRO A 35 13.35 -1.81 -12.47
C PRO A 35 13.33 -3.35 -12.43
N GLY A 36 13.90 -3.95 -11.39
CA GLY A 36 13.89 -5.40 -11.16
C GLY A 36 12.67 -5.93 -10.41
N HIS A 37 11.68 -5.09 -10.09
CA HIS A 37 10.51 -5.53 -9.32
C HIS A 37 9.56 -6.38 -10.16
N VAL A 38 9.17 -7.52 -9.58
CA VAL A 38 8.19 -8.46 -10.11
C VAL A 38 6.96 -8.41 -9.21
N ALA A 39 5.82 -8.06 -9.81
CA ALA A 39 4.55 -8.01 -9.11
C ALA A 39 4.13 -9.41 -8.64
N VAL A 40 3.58 -9.48 -7.42
CA VAL A 40 3.05 -10.72 -6.84
C VAL A 40 1.63 -10.95 -7.33
N ASP A 41 1.20 -12.21 -7.48
CA ASP A 41 -0.16 -12.56 -7.97
C ASP A 41 -1.29 -11.84 -7.22
N ALA A 42 -1.14 -11.62 -5.91
CA ALA A 42 -2.12 -10.91 -5.10
C ALA A 42 -2.33 -9.44 -5.54
N GLU A 43 -1.36 -8.82 -6.21
CA GLU A 43 -1.48 -7.46 -6.76
C GLU A 43 -2.52 -7.40 -7.88
N THR A 44 -2.76 -8.50 -8.60
CA THR A 44 -3.78 -8.55 -9.67
C THR A 44 -5.20 -8.38 -9.14
N LYS A 45 -5.41 -8.59 -7.84
CA LYS A 45 -6.70 -8.42 -7.16
C LYS A 45 -6.93 -6.97 -6.68
N ILE A 46 -5.94 -6.08 -6.82
CA ILE A 46 -6.05 -4.67 -6.44
C ILE A 46 -6.73 -3.91 -7.57
N ASP A 47 -7.83 -3.23 -7.25
CA ASP A 47 -8.51 -2.35 -8.21
C ASP A 47 -7.78 -0.99 -8.26
N PRO A 48 -7.35 -0.53 -9.45
CA PRO A 48 -6.68 0.76 -9.59
C PRO A 48 -7.57 1.95 -9.20
N ASN A 49 -8.90 1.79 -9.17
CA ASN A 49 -9.83 2.88 -8.81
C ASN A 49 -10.02 3.04 -7.30
N TRP A 50 -9.44 2.18 -6.47
CA TRP A 50 -9.60 2.29 -5.01
C TRP A 50 -8.89 3.51 -4.44
N PHE A 51 -7.80 3.93 -5.07
CA PHE A 51 -6.88 4.90 -4.51
C PHE A 51 -5.97 5.46 -5.60
N ASP A 52 -5.52 6.72 -5.46
CA ASP A 52 -4.53 7.29 -6.38
C ASP A 52 -3.13 6.76 -6.04
N PHE A 53 -2.83 5.57 -6.58
CA PHE A 53 -1.57 4.87 -6.32
C PHE A 53 -0.37 5.56 -6.96
N ASP A 54 -0.54 6.23 -8.09
CA ASP A 54 0.55 6.94 -8.79
C ASP A 54 1.04 8.13 -7.96
N THR A 55 0.12 8.99 -7.50
CA THR A 55 0.46 10.14 -6.65
C THR A 55 1.08 9.67 -5.34
N PHE A 56 0.52 8.64 -4.71
CA PHE A 56 1.04 8.10 -3.46
C PHE A 56 2.42 7.48 -3.62
N ALA A 57 2.66 6.71 -4.68
CA ALA A 57 3.97 6.12 -4.96
C ALA A 57 5.05 7.20 -5.12
N CYS A 58 4.74 8.26 -5.86
CA CYS A 58 5.63 9.42 -6.02
C CYS A 58 5.92 10.10 -4.67
N LEU A 59 4.90 10.37 -3.85
CA LEU A 59 5.06 11.00 -2.53
C LEU A 59 5.92 10.16 -1.59
N VAL A 60 5.71 8.84 -1.57
CA VAL A 60 6.46 7.93 -0.70
C VAL A 60 7.93 7.84 -1.14
N VAL A 61 8.22 7.80 -2.45
CA VAL A 61 9.60 7.84 -2.97
C VAL A 61 10.24 9.20 -2.68
N CYS A 62 9.53 10.31 -2.90
CA CYS A 62 9.99 11.65 -2.54
C CYS A 62 10.34 11.76 -1.04
N ASN A 63 9.47 11.25 -0.17
CA ASN A 63 9.73 11.24 1.26
C ASN A 63 10.97 10.40 1.60
N THR A 64 11.13 9.26 0.93
CA THR A 64 12.31 8.40 1.08
C THR A 64 13.59 9.11 0.63
N LEU A 65 13.55 9.84 -0.49
CA LEU A 65 14.66 10.68 -0.97
C LEU A 65 14.96 11.85 -0.02
N CYS A 66 13.94 12.46 0.57
CA CYS A 66 14.13 13.49 1.58
C CYS A 66 14.83 12.94 2.83
N GLU A 67 14.56 11.70 3.22
CA GLU A 67 15.15 11.05 4.39
C GLU A 67 16.51 10.40 4.12
N ALA A 68 16.75 9.95 2.89
CA ALA A 68 18.06 9.52 2.44
C ALA A 68 18.97 10.75 2.36
N GLU A 69 20.09 10.73 3.06
CA GLU A 69 21.11 11.78 2.93
C GLU A 69 21.80 11.61 1.57
N ASP A 70 21.18 12.17 0.53
CA ASP A 70 21.64 11.97 -0.83
C ASP A 70 22.87 12.84 -1.14
N PRO A 71 23.96 12.26 -1.69
CA PRO A 71 25.21 12.98 -1.93
C PRO A 71 25.10 14.02 -3.07
N PHE A 72 24.02 13.98 -3.86
CA PHE A 72 23.81 14.82 -5.05
C PHE A 72 22.90 16.03 -4.77
N GLY A 73 22.36 16.15 -3.56
CA GLY A 73 21.52 17.28 -3.14
C GLY A 73 20.09 17.29 -3.71
N ILE A 74 19.59 16.18 -4.25
CA ILE A 74 18.21 16.01 -4.73
C ILE A 74 17.22 16.35 -3.62
N SER A 75 17.48 15.89 -2.39
CA SER A 75 16.69 16.21 -1.19
C SER A 75 16.50 17.71 -0.96
N ARG A 76 17.44 18.56 -1.42
CA ARG A 76 17.35 20.03 -1.29
C ARG A 76 16.40 20.67 -2.30
N THR A 77 16.11 19.99 -3.40
CA THR A 77 15.14 20.44 -4.41
C THR A 77 13.70 20.11 -4.02
N LEU A 78 13.52 19.16 -3.10
CA LEU A 78 12.23 18.69 -2.62
C LEU A 78 11.72 19.55 -1.46
N ARG A 79 10.45 19.92 -1.52
CA ARG A 79 9.76 20.63 -0.43
C ARG A 79 9.30 19.63 0.63
N ARG A 80 10.21 19.23 1.54
CA ARG A 80 9.95 18.22 2.59
C ARG A 80 8.63 18.46 3.35
N GLY A 81 8.34 19.70 3.76
CA GLY A 81 7.11 20.04 4.47
C GLY A 81 5.84 19.79 3.65
N ALA A 82 5.85 20.09 2.34
CA ALA A 82 4.71 19.85 1.47
C ALA A 82 4.46 18.34 1.25
N ILE A 83 5.55 17.57 1.08
CA ILE A 83 5.47 16.11 0.92
C ILE A 83 4.92 15.46 2.20
N HIS A 84 5.42 15.87 3.36
CA HIS A 84 4.97 15.36 4.65
C HIS A 84 3.47 15.64 4.87
N ASN A 85 3.05 16.89 4.65
CA ASN A 85 1.65 17.28 4.81
C ASN A 85 0.72 16.50 3.86
N ALA A 86 1.12 16.30 2.61
CA ALA A 86 0.33 15.51 1.65
C ALA A 86 0.20 14.04 2.07
N LEU A 87 1.28 13.44 2.59
CA LEU A 87 1.24 12.07 3.13
C LEU A 87 0.39 11.98 4.39
N GLU A 88 0.49 12.94 5.31
CA GLU A 88 -0.36 12.99 6.51
C GLU A 88 -1.84 13.10 6.15
N GLU A 89 -2.18 13.94 5.17
CA GLU A 89 -3.56 14.07 4.66
C GLU A 89 -4.07 12.73 4.11
N ILE A 90 -3.25 12.03 3.33
CA ILE A 90 -3.56 10.68 2.84
C ILE A 90 -3.79 9.73 4.01
N TYR A 91 -2.87 9.63 4.97
CA TYR A 91 -2.98 8.70 6.10
C TYR A 91 -4.17 8.99 7.01
N ALA A 92 -4.57 10.25 7.13
CA ALA A 92 -5.75 10.67 7.89
C ALA A 92 -7.06 10.41 7.11
N SER A 93 -7.00 10.23 5.80
CA SER A 93 -8.17 10.14 4.94
C SER A 93 -9.02 8.88 5.19
N PRO A 94 -10.35 8.96 4.97
CA PRO A 94 -11.21 7.78 4.95
C PRO A 94 -10.84 6.79 3.83
N GLN A 95 -10.30 7.29 2.71
CA GLN A 95 -9.87 6.47 1.59
C GLN A 95 -8.73 5.53 1.99
N TRP A 96 -7.77 6.01 2.79
CA TRP A 96 -6.69 5.18 3.34
C TRP A 96 -7.22 4.01 4.18
N ARG A 97 -8.21 4.26 5.05
CA ARG A 97 -8.83 3.21 5.87
C ARG A 97 -9.58 2.19 5.01
N ARG A 98 -10.32 2.66 4.00
CA ARG A 98 -11.03 1.80 3.04
C ARG A 98 -10.08 0.93 2.23
N MET A 99 -9.02 1.52 1.69
CA MET A 99 -7.97 0.79 0.97
C MET A 99 -7.30 -0.24 1.89
N GLY A 100 -6.99 0.15 3.13
CA GLY A 100 -6.42 -0.76 4.12
C GLY A 100 -7.32 -1.96 4.40
N PHE A 101 -8.62 -1.74 4.57
CA PHE A 101 -9.59 -2.82 4.74
C PHE A 101 -9.70 -3.71 3.50
N ALA A 102 -9.67 -3.13 2.29
CA ALA A 102 -9.70 -3.89 1.04
C ALA A 102 -8.48 -4.81 0.91
N LEU A 103 -7.26 -4.29 1.13
CA LEU A 103 -6.02 -5.08 1.12
C LEU A 103 -6.01 -6.16 2.20
N TYR A 104 -6.46 -5.83 3.41
CA TYR A 104 -6.60 -6.80 4.50
C TYR A 104 -7.54 -7.94 4.11
N SER A 105 -8.67 -7.61 3.48
CA SER A 105 -9.68 -8.57 3.04
C SER A 105 -9.20 -9.47 1.89
N ILE A 106 -8.32 -9.00 1.00
CA ILE A 106 -7.68 -9.85 -0.02
C ILE A 106 -6.86 -10.96 0.66
N LEU A 107 -6.03 -10.59 1.62
CA LEU A 107 -5.05 -11.50 2.23
C LEU A 107 -5.62 -12.34 3.36
N PHE A 108 -6.66 -11.85 4.05
CA PHE A 108 -7.29 -12.55 5.17
C PHE A 108 -7.75 -13.96 4.76
N GLN A 109 -8.33 -14.07 3.57
CA GLN A 109 -8.89 -15.32 3.04
C GLN A 109 -7.81 -16.40 2.92
N ASP A 110 -6.63 -16.00 2.47
CA ASP A 110 -5.52 -16.90 2.18
C ASP A 110 -4.68 -17.23 3.44
N LEU A 111 -4.55 -16.27 4.37
CA LEU A 111 -3.66 -16.38 5.53
C LEU A 111 -4.34 -16.93 6.78
N VAL A 112 -5.64 -16.71 6.97
CA VAL A 112 -6.36 -17.20 8.16
C VAL A 112 -6.67 -18.67 8.01
N LYS A 113 -6.19 -19.48 8.94
CA LYS A 113 -6.42 -20.93 8.98
C LYS A 113 -7.24 -21.32 10.21
N ASP A 114 -8.05 -22.35 10.05
CA ASP A 114 -8.67 -23.02 11.19
C ASP A 114 -7.58 -23.66 12.09
N GLU A 115 -7.72 -23.53 13.40
CA GLU A 115 -6.69 -24.02 14.34
C GLU A 115 -6.63 -25.53 14.45
N LYS A 116 -7.75 -26.22 14.22
CA LYS A 116 -7.84 -27.68 14.39
C LYS A 116 -7.48 -28.42 13.10
N THR A 117 -7.94 -27.90 11.97
CA THR A 117 -7.82 -28.54 10.66
C THR A 117 -6.75 -27.92 9.78
N HIS A 118 -6.24 -26.73 10.13
CA HIS A 118 -5.27 -25.96 9.33
C HIS A 118 -5.72 -25.58 7.92
N ILE A 119 -7.03 -25.67 7.63
CA ILE A 119 -7.62 -25.30 6.35
C ILE A 119 -7.73 -23.76 6.27
N PRO A 120 -7.32 -23.13 5.15
CA PRO A 120 -7.41 -21.68 4.97
C PRO A 120 -8.86 -21.21 4.76
N PHE A 121 -9.15 -19.97 5.16
CA PHE A 121 -10.50 -19.41 5.16
C PHE A 121 -11.12 -19.34 3.75
N PHE A 122 -10.32 -19.10 2.72
CA PHE A 122 -10.76 -19.04 1.33
C PHE A 122 -11.51 -20.32 0.90
N ARG A 123 -11.18 -21.50 1.46
CA ARG A 123 -11.85 -22.77 1.13
C ARG A 123 -13.32 -22.81 1.58
N TYR A 124 -13.69 -22.01 2.56
CA TYR A 124 -15.08 -21.84 2.99
C TYR A 124 -15.81 -20.77 2.17
N MET A 125 -15.06 -20.04 1.34
CA MET A 125 -15.55 -19.02 0.42
C MET A 125 -15.73 -19.58 -1.00
N ASP A 126 -15.94 -20.87 -1.21
CA ASP A 126 -16.28 -21.40 -2.54
C ASP A 126 -17.81 -21.36 -2.74
N ASN A 127 -18.44 -22.44 -3.23
CA ASN A 127 -19.84 -22.42 -3.69
C ASN A 127 -20.91 -22.26 -2.57
N ASP A 128 -20.54 -22.38 -1.30
CA ASP A 128 -21.47 -22.42 -0.16
C ASP A 128 -21.31 -21.23 0.83
N ARG A 129 -20.80 -20.09 0.36
CA ARG A 129 -20.51 -18.93 1.25
C ARG A 129 -21.70 -18.52 2.12
N CYS A 130 -22.89 -18.42 1.53
CA CYS A 130 -24.12 -18.02 2.22
C CYS A 130 -24.55 -19.05 3.28
N HIS A 131 -24.34 -20.34 3.01
CA HIS A 131 -24.62 -21.39 3.99
C HIS A 131 -23.68 -21.25 5.21
N TRP A 132 -22.39 -21.06 4.97
CA TRP A 132 -21.41 -20.83 6.04
C TRP A 132 -21.67 -19.54 6.80
N ALA A 133 -22.06 -18.45 6.11
CA ALA A 133 -22.45 -17.20 6.74
C ALA A 133 -23.65 -17.37 7.68
N ALA A 134 -24.69 -18.07 7.21
CA ALA A 134 -25.89 -18.35 8.01
C ALA A 134 -25.56 -19.24 9.22
N ALA A 135 -24.76 -20.30 9.03
CA ALA A 135 -24.33 -21.18 10.11
C ALA A 135 -23.50 -20.44 11.17
N LEU A 136 -22.57 -19.60 10.73
CA LEU A 136 -21.73 -18.78 11.62
C LEU A 136 -22.57 -17.75 12.38
N SER A 137 -23.48 -17.04 11.70
CA SER A 137 -24.40 -16.08 12.33
C SER A 137 -25.29 -16.78 13.37
N ALA A 138 -25.86 -17.94 13.04
CA ALA A 138 -26.69 -18.73 13.97
C ALA A 138 -25.89 -19.23 15.18
N HIS A 139 -24.65 -19.68 14.97
CA HIS A 139 -23.76 -20.13 16.04
C HIS A 139 -23.47 -19.00 17.05
N VAL A 140 -23.09 -17.83 16.55
CA VAL A 140 -22.74 -16.67 17.39
C VAL A 140 -23.94 -16.09 18.12
N ARG A 141 -25.13 -16.16 17.52
CA ARG A 141 -26.39 -15.77 18.15
C ARG A 141 -26.91 -16.81 19.15
N SER A 142 -26.26 -17.96 19.30
CA SER A 142 -26.67 -18.98 20.26
C SER A 142 -26.30 -18.59 21.68
N SER A 143 -27.19 -18.88 22.64
CA SER A 143 -26.92 -18.62 24.05
C SER A 143 -25.67 -19.35 24.55
N LYS A 144 -25.41 -20.57 24.06
CA LYS A 144 -24.22 -21.35 24.42
C LYS A 144 -22.92 -20.61 24.08
N TRP A 145 -22.85 -20.03 22.89
CA TRP A 145 -21.68 -19.25 22.48
C TRP A 145 -21.56 -17.97 23.29
N LEU A 146 -22.64 -17.22 23.47
CA LEU A 146 -22.66 -15.99 24.28
C LEU A 146 -22.17 -16.25 25.72
N TYR A 147 -22.66 -17.30 26.37
CA TYR A 147 -22.19 -17.68 27.71
C TYR A 147 -20.71 -18.07 27.74
N SER A 148 -20.19 -18.69 26.67
CA SER A 148 -18.77 -19.05 26.59
C SER A 148 -17.84 -17.84 26.49
N ILE A 149 -18.35 -16.70 26.01
CA ILE A 149 -17.61 -15.43 25.88
C ILE A 149 -17.79 -14.54 27.12
N ILE A 150 -19.03 -14.36 27.58
CA ILE A 150 -19.35 -13.48 28.71
C ILE A 150 -18.73 -13.99 30.02
N ARG A 151 -18.70 -15.31 30.25
CA ARG A 151 -18.19 -15.87 31.50
C ARG A 151 -16.70 -15.56 31.74
N PRO A 152 -15.78 -15.76 30.77
CA PRO A 152 -14.39 -15.29 30.88
C PRO A 152 -14.25 -13.79 31.10
N ILE A 153 -15.09 -12.95 30.47
CA ILE A 153 -15.06 -11.48 30.63
C ILE A 153 -15.36 -11.11 32.09
N ILE A 154 -16.45 -11.66 32.66
CA ILE A 154 -16.84 -11.39 34.06
C ILE A 154 -15.74 -11.81 35.05
N LYS A 155 -15.02 -12.89 34.74
CA LYS A 155 -13.92 -13.39 35.57
C LYS A 155 -12.61 -12.60 35.42
N GLY A 156 -12.54 -11.65 34.49
CA GLY A 156 -11.31 -10.93 34.15
C GLY A 156 -10.28 -11.77 33.39
N GLU A 157 -10.67 -12.95 32.89
CA GLU A 157 -9.81 -13.85 32.10
C GLU A 157 -9.77 -13.42 30.62
N TYR A 158 -10.69 -12.55 30.20
CA TYR A 158 -10.82 -12.06 28.84
C TYR A 158 -10.91 -10.54 28.85
N SER A 159 -9.87 -9.88 28.35
CA SER A 159 -9.74 -8.42 28.39
C SER A 159 -10.72 -7.74 27.41
N ASP A 160 -11.02 -6.46 27.67
CA ASP A 160 -11.89 -5.67 26.79
C ASP A 160 -11.33 -5.54 25.36
N CYS A 161 -10.01 -5.40 25.24
CA CYS A 161 -9.36 -5.33 23.94
C CYS A 161 -9.36 -6.67 23.19
N ASP A 162 -9.20 -7.80 23.89
CA ASP A 162 -9.18 -9.11 23.24
C ASP A 162 -10.56 -9.51 22.72
N TYR A 163 -11.65 -9.28 23.47
CA TYR A 163 -12.98 -9.65 22.98
C TYR A 163 -13.43 -8.76 21.83
N ARG A 164 -13.14 -7.44 21.87
CA ARG A 164 -13.47 -6.52 20.77
C ARG A 164 -12.75 -6.93 19.49
N ARG A 165 -11.46 -7.28 19.61
CA ARG A 165 -10.68 -7.82 18.48
C ARG A 165 -11.33 -9.06 17.89
N ASP A 166 -11.69 -10.03 18.73
CA ASP A 166 -12.21 -11.31 18.26
C ASP A 166 -13.62 -11.17 17.64
N LEU A 167 -14.45 -10.25 18.16
CA LEU A 167 -15.70 -9.85 17.55
C LEU A 167 -15.49 -9.13 16.21
N ASN A 168 -14.51 -8.25 16.10
CA ASN A 168 -14.20 -7.60 14.81
C ASN A 168 -13.75 -8.63 13.76
N ILE A 169 -12.87 -9.57 14.14
CA ILE A 169 -12.46 -10.68 13.26
C ILE A 169 -13.67 -11.51 12.80
N LEU A 170 -14.65 -11.74 13.69
CA LEU A 170 -15.89 -12.41 13.32
C LEU A 170 -16.67 -11.60 12.28
N PHE A 171 -16.82 -10.29 12.47
CA PHE A 171 -17.51 -9.45 11.49
C PHE A 171 -16.80 -9.44 10.15
N ILE A 172 -15.46 -9.47 10.11
CA ILE A 172 -14.68 -9.55 8.85
C ILE A 172 -15.02 -10.85 8.13
N LYS A 173 -15.05 -11.99 8.84
CA LYS A 173 -15.44 -13.28 8.24
C LYS A 173 -16.85 -13.27 7.71
N LEU A 174 -17.80 -12.71 8.47
CA LEU A 174 -19.17 -12.57 8.02
C LEU A 174 -19.24 -11.68 6.78
N HIS A 175 -18.53 -10.56 6.76
CA HIS A 175 -18.46 -9.66 5.61
C HIS A 175 -17.90 -10.37 4.36
N LEU A 176 -16.85 -11.17 4.52
CA LEU A 176 -16.24 -11.94 3.42
C LEU A 176 -17.16 -13.05 2.89
N LEU A 177 -17.93 -13.71 3.76
CA LEU A 177 -18.86 -14.77 3.37
C LEU A 177 -20.15 -14.21 2.76
N ASP A 178 -20.79 -13.28 3.46
CA ASP A 178 -22.03 -12.60 3.06
C ASP A 178 -22.20 -11.27 3.83
N PRO A 179 -21.99 -10.11 3.17
CA PRO A 179 -22.15 -8.80 3.80
C PRO A 179 -23.54 -8.56 4.41
N SER A 180 -24.60 -9.21 3.88
CA SER A 180 -25.98 -8.97 4.32
C SER A 180 -26.25 -9.43 5.75
N VAL A 181 -25.49 -10.41 6.26
CA VAL A 181 -25.69 -10.97 7.60
C VAL A 181 -24.92 -10.22 8.69
N VAL A 182 -24.02 -9.30 8.33
CA VAL A 182 -23.18 -8.55 9.27
C VAL A 182 -24.04 -7.70 10.20
N MET A 183 -24.87 -6.81 9.63
CA MET A 183 -25.70 -5.88 10.41
C MET A 183 -26.69 -6.58 11.34
N PRO A 184 -27.47 -7.59 10.88
CA PRO A 184 -28.31 -8.36 11.79
C PRO A 184 -27.51 -9.00 12.93
N THR A 185 -26.33 -9.55 12.65
CA THR A 185 -25.50 -10.19 13.68
C THR A 185 -24.99 -9.17 14.69
N PHE A 186 -24.57 -8.00 14.22
CA PHE A 186 -24.15 -6.88 15.06
C PHE A 186 -25.26 -6.41 15.99
N GLU A 187 -26.46 -6.16 15.48
CA GLU A 187 -27.60 -5.71 16.30
C GLU A 187 -27.97 -6.70 17.40
N HIS A 188 -27.84 -7.99 17.14
CA HIS A 188 -28.07 -9.02 18.16
C HIS A 188 -26.99 -8.97 19.24
N LEU A 189 -25.72 -8.92 18.84
CA LEU A 189 -24.59 -8.89 19.78
C LEU A 189 -24.55 -7.60 20.60
N ASN A 190 -24.93 -6.46 20.03
CA ASN A 190 -24.96 -5.18 20.73
C ASN A 190 -25.95 -5.16 21.92
N LYS A 191 -26.94 -6.07 21.94
CA LYS A 191 -27.81 -6.26 23.13
C LYS A 191 -27.09 -6.95 24.28
N ALA A 192 -26.14 -7.83 23.98
CA ALA A 192 -25.35 -8.55 24.98
C ALA A 192 -24.08 -7.78 25.37
N PHE A 193 -23.54 -6.98 24.45
CA PHE A 193 -22.34 -6.16 24.62
C PHE A 193 -22.69 -4.70 24.27
N PRO A 194 -23.36 -3.96 25.18
CA PRO A 194 -23.53 -2.53 25.00
C PRO A 194 -22.13 -1.90 24.94
N ASP A 195 -21.87 -1.05 23.94
CA ASP A 195 -20.56 -0.50 23.55
C ASP A 195 -19.79 -1.29 22.47
N LEU A 196 -20.43 -2.28 21.84
CA LEU A 196 -19.87 -2.91 20.65
C LEU A 196 -19.91 -1.93 19.46
N HIS A 197 -18.74 -1.67 18.86
CA HIS A 197 -18.63 -0.88 17.63
C HIS A 197 -18.32 -1.78 16.44
N LEU A 198 -18.97 -1.53 15.30
CA LEU A 198 -18.68 -2.22 14.05
C LEU A 198 -17.50 -1.52 13.37
N GLU A 199 -16.29 -2.07 13.54
CA GLU A 199 -15.07 -1.40 13.09
C GLU A 199 -14.60 -1.79 11.68
N LEU A 200 -15.42 -2.53 10.92
CA LEU A 200 -15.06 -3.09 9.62
C LEU A 200 -14.41 -2.11 8.64
N ALA A 201 -14.94 -0.89 8.51
CA ALA A 201 -14.41 0.11 7.59
C ALA A 201 -13.73 1.30 8.28
N THR A 202 -13.73 1.32 9.62
CA THR A 202 -13.22 2.44 10.42
C THR A 202 -11.91 2.10 11.12
N THR A 203 -11.60 0.81 11.35
CA THR A 203 -10.28 0.39 11.81
C THR A 203 -9.23 0.76 10.75
N ASN A 204 -8.10 1.27 11.20
CA ASN A 204 -6.94 1.44 10.34
C ASN A 204 -6.20 0.09 10.22
N TYR A 205 -6.59 -0.72 9.24
CA TYR A 205 -5.99 -2.05 9.01
C TYR A 205 -4.54 -2.02 8.57
N LEU A 206 -4.06 -0.88 8.05
CA LEU A 206 -2.65 -0.69 7.73
C LEU A 206 -1.85 -0.20 8.94
N GLY A 207 -2.51 0.29 9.99
CA GLY A 207 -1.87 0.78 11.21
C GLY A 207 -1.18 2.12 11.00
N GLU A 208 -0.04 2.32 11.68
CA GLU A 208 0.74 3.55 11.60
C GLU A 208 1.18 3.91 10.17
N PRO A 209 1.58 5.18 9.93
CA PRO A 209 2.16 5.60 8.66
C PRO A 209 3.20 4.61 8.10
N LEU A 210 3.30 4.53 6.77
CA LEU A 210 4.29 3.67 6.15
C LEU A 210 5.70 4.18 6.44
N SER A 211 6.58 3.26 6.85
CA SER A 211 7.99 3.56 7.02
C SER A 211 8.71 3.48 5.68
N SER A 212 9.48 4.52 5.34
CA SER A 212 10.35 4.59 4.16
C SER A 212 11.45 3.51 4.15
N THR A 213 11.73 2.88 5.30
CA THR A 213 12.81 1.89 5.49
C THR A 213 12.76 0.74 4.49
N LEU A 214 11.57 0.32 4.05
CA LEU A 214 11.39 -0.77 3.08
C LEU A 214 11.69 -0.38 1.63
N LEU A 215 11.77 0.91 1.33
CA LEU A 215 12.07 1.45 0.00
C LEU A 215 13.47 2.06 -0.07
N ARG A 216 13.98 2.55 1.06
CA ARG A 216 15.26 3.25 1.18
C ARG A 216 16.42 2.56 0.46
N PRO A 217 16.69 1.24 0.61
CA PRO A 217 17.82 0.62 -0.08
C PRO A 217 17.74 0.69 -1.61
N ALA A 218 16.53 0.53 -2.17
CA ALA A 218 16.32 0.60 -3.61
C ALA A 218 16.39 2.04 -4.13
N VAL A 219 15.84 2.99 -3.36
CA VAL A 219 15.90 4.42 -3.68
C VAL A 219 17.34 4.92 -3.63
N GLU A 220 18.10 4.61 -2.57
CA GLU A 220 19.52 4.97 -2.46
C GLU A 220 20.37 4.33 -3.55
N ALA A 221 20.13 3.05 -3.87
CA ALA A 221 20.82 2.38 -4.98
C ALA A 221 20.56 3.10 -6.32
N ALA A 222 19.31 3.50 -6.57
CA ALA A 222 18.96 4.26 -7.78
C ALA A 222 19.66 5.63 -7.83
N THR A 223 19.79 6.33 -6.69
CA THR A 223 20.50 7.62 -6.66
C THR A 223 21.99 7.51 -6.95
N ASN A 224 22.61 6.37 -6.66
CA ASN A 224 24.06 6.15 -6.86
C ASN A 224 24.40 5.59 -8.26
N MET A 225 23.40 5.29 -9.09
CA MET A 225 23.66 4.84 -10.47
C MET A 225 24.11 6.02 -11.34
N ALA A 226 25.22 5.86 -12.05
CA ALA A 226 25.79 6.90 -12.92
C ALA A 226 24.91 7.20 -14.14
N THR A 227 24.81 8.48 -14.51
CA THR A 227 23.91 8.98 -15.54
C THR A 227 24.67 9.75 -16.62
N TYR A 228 24.58 9.33 -17.88
CA TYR A 228 25.14 10.07 -19.01
C TYR A 228 24.06 10.97 -19.62
N PRO A 229 24.37 12.23 -19.99
CA PRO A 229 23.38 13.17 -20.50
C PRO A 229 22.83 12.71 -21.87
N CYS A 230 21.51 12.64 -22.00
CA CYS A 230 20.84 12.33 -23.27
C CYS A 230 20.29 13.61 -23.90
N GLN A 231 20.81 13.99 -25.08
CA GLN A 231 20.23 15.02 -25.93
C GLN A 231 19.12 14.41 -26.79
N SER A 232 17.88 14.35 -26.31
CA SER A 232 16.73 14.20 -27.23
C SER A 232 15.42 14.71 -26.61
N PRO A 233 14.58 15.44 -27.37
CA PRO A 233 13.35 16.07 -26.87
C PRO A 233 12.13 15.18 -27.09
N ARG A 234 11.21 15.02 -26.12
CA ARG A 234 9.85 14.49 -26.39
C ARG A 234 8.73 14.99 -25.45
N PHE A 235 7.75 15.63 -26.10
CA PHE A 235 6.31 15.79 -25.84
C PHE A 235 5.82 16.34 -24.49
N THR A 236 5.64 17.66 -24.46
CA THR A 236 4.73 18.40 -23.57
C THR A 236 3.28 18.27 -24.02
N LEU A 237 2.34 18.12 -23.07
CA LEU A 237 0.94 18.46 -23.29
C LEU A 237 0.83 19.98 -23.15
N ASP A 238 0.71 20.62 -24.31
CA ASP A 238 0.36 22.01 -24.56
C ASP A 238 1.08 23.11 -23.75
N THR A 239 1.94 23.82 -24.48
CA THR A 239 2.54 25.15 -24.27
C THR A 239 4.02 25.18 -23.86
N LEU A 240 4.80 25.70 -24.82
CA LEU A 240 6.22 26.04 -24.90
C LEU A 240 7.03 26.22 -23.61
N ASP A 241 8.19 25.56 -23.62
CA ASP A 241 9.37 25.78 -22.78
C ASP A 241 9.85 27.24 -22.80
N VAL A 242 10.12 27.78 -21.61
CA VAL A 242 11.05 28.89 -21.40
C VAL A 242 12.08 28.45 -20.36
N PHE A 243 13.30 28.20 -20.84
CA PHE A 243 14.47 27.94 -20.00
C PHE A 243 15.06 29.26 -19.48
N TYR A 244 14.44 29.85 -18.45
CA TYR A 244 15.10 30.75 -17.49
C TYR A 244 14.24 30.80 -16.20
N GLY A 245 14.71 30.19 -15.12
CA GLY A 245 14.14 30.34 -13.78
C GLY A 245 12.95 29.44 -13.46
N VAL A 246 13.19 28.46 -12.59
CA VAL A 246 12.23 27.70 -11.76
C VAL A 246 10.86 27.37 -12.37
N GLY A 247 10.71 26.09 -12.73
CA GLY A 247 9.42 25.42 -12.82
C GLY A 247 9.55 24.10 -13.60
N VAL A 248 9.71 22.97 -12.91
CA VAL A 248 9.58 21.65 -13.56
C VAL A 248 8.80 20.70 -12.65
N LEU A 249 7.69 20.20 -13.20
CA LEU A 249 6.90 19.04 -12.76
C LEU A 249 7.44 17.82 -13.52
N GLU A 250 8.67 17.35 -13.24
CA GLU A 250 9.18 16.12 -13.86
C GLU A 250 10.47 15.62 -13.18
N PHE A 251 10.54 14.31 -12.96
CA PHE A 251 11.78 13.62 -12.62
C PHE A 251 12.57 13.36 -13.92
N ILE A 252 13.79 13.87 -14.00
CA ILE A 252 14.71 13.60 -15.11
C ILE A 252 15.19 12.14 -14.99
N TYR A 253 14.71 11.28 -15.89
CA TYR A 253 15.10 9.87 -16.00
C TYR A 253 16.51 9.70 -16.61
N ASN A 254 17.20 8.63 -16.20
CA ASN A 254 18.53 8.29 -16.71
C ASN A 254 18.76 6.76 -16.82
N HIS A 255 17.92 6.06 -17.58
CA HIS A 255 18.24 4.69 -18.03
C HIS A 255 18.53 4.67 -19.53
N ALA A 256 19.58 3.95 -19.94
CA ALA A 256 19.86 3.67 -21.33
C ALA A 256 18.84 2.65 -21.85
N ARG A 257 17.92 3.10 -22.70
CA ARG A 257 17.01 2.23 -23.45
C ARG A 257 17.78 1.70 -24.66
N ARG A 258 17.87 0.38 -24.86
CA ARG A 258 18.36 -0.18 -26.12
C ARG A 258 17.29 0.02 -27.19
N LEU A 259 17.26 1.23 -27.75
CA LEU A 259 16.55 1.51 -28.99
C LEU A 259 17.46 0.98 -30.09
N GLU A 260 17.00 -0.01 -30.87
CA GLU A 260 17.75 -0.69 -31.93
C GLU A 260 18.09 0.23 -33.11
N LEU A 261 18.82 1.31 -32.84
CA LEU A 261 19.20 2.33 -33.82
C LEU A 261 20.72 2.49 -33.76
N CYS A 262 21.39 1.68 -34.57
CA CYS A 262 22.80 1.84 -34.86
C CYS A 262 22.99 2.97 -35.89
N THR A 263 23.58 4.09 -35.49
CA THR A 263 24.15 5.07 -36.42
C THR A 263 25.64 5.24 -36.17
N GLY A 264 26.40 4.26 -36.66
CA GLY A 264 27.69 4.37 -37.38
C GLY A 264 28.87 5.24 -36.92
N SER A 265 28.79 6.09 -35.90
CA SER A 265 29.94 6.93 -35.51
C SER A 265 29.83 7.43 -34.07
N ASP A 266 30.83 7.11 -33.26
CA ASP A 266 30.97 7.61 -31.89
C ASP A 266 31.21 9.13 -31.90
N VAL A 267 30.36 9.88 -31.20
CA VAL A 267 30.54 11.32 -30.99
C VAL A 267 31.51 11.52 -29.82
N ASP A 268 32.46 12.44 -29.97
CA ASP A 268 33.51 12.73 -29.00
C ASP A 268 32.95 13.48 -27.78
N ASN A 269 32.60 12.72 -26.73
CA ASN A 269 31.86 13.19 -25.55
C ASN A 269 32.75 13.85 -24.48
N MET A 270 34.02 14.11 -24.77
CA MET A 270 35.02 14.55 -23.77
C MET A 270 35.27 16.07 -23.72
N ARG A 271 34.54 16.89 -24.48
CA ARG A 271 34.73 18.34 -24.48
C ARG A 271 33.72 19.06 -23.59
N VAL A 272 34.22 19.78 -22.59
CA VAL A 272 33.44 20.78 -21.85
C VAL A 272 33.11 21.91 -22.82
N SER A 273 31.83 22.05 -23.20
CA SER A 273 31.38 23.13 -24.09
C SER A 273 31.57 24.48 -23.39
N HIS A 274 32.29 25.41 -24.02
CA HIS A 274 32.39 26.78 -23.52
C HIS A 274 31.27 27.65 -24.12
N PHE A 275 30.95 28.77 -23.48
CA PHE A 275 29.87 29.70 -23.89
C PHE A 275 29.97 30.14 -25.36
N TRP A 276 31.20 30.24 -25.88
CA TRP A 276 31.51 30.66 -27.25
C TRP A 276 31.14 29.61 -28.32
N ASP A 277 31.01 28.33 -27.94
CA ASP A 277 30.65 27.24 -28.86
C ASP A 277 29.15 27.26 -29.23
N ARG A 278 28.34 28.10 -28.55
CA ARG A 278 26.87 28.15 -28.71
C ARG A 278 26.37 29.16 -29.73
N CYS A 279 27.26 29.89 -30.40
CA CYS A 279 26.90 30.85 -31.44
C CYS A 279 27.60 30.47 -32.75
N THR A 280 27.04 29.52 -33.47
CA THR A 280 27.17 29.48 -34.93
C THR A 280 25.77 29.63 -35.52
N LEU A 281 25.58 30.74 -36.24
CA LEU A 281 24.43 30.92 -37.12
C LEU A 281 24.61 29.97 -38.31
N MET A 282 23.72 28.99 -38.42
CA MET A 282 23.37 28.37 -39.70
C MET A 282 22.05 28.98 -40.18
#